data_AF-A0A1T5ECP7-F1
#
_entry.id   AF-A0A1T5ECP7-F1
#
_cell.length_a   1.000
_cell.length_b   1.000
_cell.length_c   1.000
_cell.angle_alpha   90.00
_cell.angle_beta   90.00
_cell.angle_gamma   90.00
#
_symmetry.space_group_name_H-M   'P 1'
#
loop_
_entity.id
_entity.type
_entity.pdbx_description
1 polymer ?
#
loop_
_entity_poly.entity_id
_entity_poly.type
_entity_poly.pdbx_seq_one_letter_code
_entity_poly.pdbx_strand_id
1 'polypeptide(L)' 'MKCLKTKIDMENNHRITKQELEKMYGVDRTTIEIWRRRYGLPIIEISSHSKYIRRDELIAWEDRMKDKFQVEV' A
#
# COMPACT_ATOMS: atom_id res chain seq x y z
N MET A 1 20.76 -31.31 -1.69
CA MET A 1 21.06 -29.99 -2.29
C MET A 1 19.98 -29.02 -1.86
N LYS A 2 20.35 -27.87 -1.31
CA LYS A 2 19.42 -26.82 -0.85
C LYS A 2 18.72 -26.21 -2.07
N CYS A 3 17.41 -25.96 -1.98
CA CYS A 3 16.69 -24.77 -2.50
C CYS A 3 15.17 -25.03 -2.59
N LEU A 4 14.51 -25.20 -1.44
CA LEU A 4 13.07 -24.94 -1.29
C LEU A 4 12.87 -23.50 -0.80
N LYS A 5 13.42 -22.52 -1.53
CA LYS A 5 13.44 -21.11 -1.12
C LYS A 5 12.74 -20.19 -2.12
N THR A 6 11.85 -20.72 -2.95
CA THR A 6 11.31 -19.99 -4.12
C THR A 6 9.80 -19.98 -4.25
N LYS A 7 9.06 -20.31 -3.19
CA LYS A 7 7.59 -20.12 -3.14
C LYS A 7 7.12 -19.05 -2.17
N ILE A 8 7.97 -18.65 -1.21
CA ILE A 8 7.60 -17.71 -0.14
C ILE A 8 7.74 -16.24 -0.61
N ASP A 9 8.48 -15.98 -1.70
CA ASP A 9 8.71 -14.62 -2.25
C ASP A 9 7.63 -14.11 -3.23
N MET A 10 6.71 -14.95 -3.70
CA MET A 10 5.70 -14.53 -4.71
C MET A 10 4.41 -13.96 -4.11
N GLU A 11 4.12 -14.19 -2.83
CA GLU A 11 2.84 -13.79 -2.22
C GLU A 11 2.94 -12.44 -1.47
N ASN A 12 4.10 -12.13 -0.88
CA ASN A 12 4.36 -10.88 -0.13
C ASN A 12 4.91 -9.72 -0.99
N ASN A 13 4.91 -9.89 -2.31
CA ASN A 13 5.40 -8.89 -3.25
C ASN A 13 4.32 -8.47 -4.26
N HIS A 14 3.05 -8.64 -3.90
CA HIS A 14 1.95 -8.11 -4.71
C HIS A 14 2.06 -6.58 -4.72
N ARG A 15 2.57 -6.06 -5.83
CA ARG A 15 2.75 -4.63 -6.08
C ARG A 15 1.41 -4.08 -6.55
N ILE A 16 0.77 -3.30 -5.71
CA ILE A 16 -0.48 -2.63 -6.03
C ILE A 16 -0.12 -1.31 -6.70
N THR A 17 -0.51 -1.16 -7.96
CA THR A 17 -0.34 0.11 -8.68
C THR A 17 -1.39 1.14 -8.22
N LYS A 18 -1.16 2.42 -8.53
CA LYS A 18 -2.14 3.47 -8.21
C LYS A 18 -3.53 3.16 -8.79
N GLN A 19 -3.58 2.67 -10.03
CA GLN A 19 -4.82 2.32 -10.72
C GLN A 19 -5.56 1.15 -10.07
N GLU A 20 -4.83 0.17 -9.57
CA GLU A 20 -5.44 -0.94 -8.82
C GLU A 20 -5.95 -0.48 -7.47
N LEU A 21 -5.21 0.38 -6.77
CA LEU A 21 -5.64 0.96 -5.52
C LEU A 21 -6.95 1.75 -5.67
N GLU A 22 -7.07 2.55 -6.75
CA GLU A 22 -8.29 3.27 -7.10
C GLU A 22 -9.48 2.32 -7.27
N LYS A 23 -9.28 1.20 -7.98
CA LYS A 23 -10.33 0.18 -8.19
C LYS A 23 -10.70 -0.56 -6.91
N MET A 24 -9.72 -0.91 -6.08
CA MET A 24 -9.94 -1.68 -4.86
C MET A 24 -10.73 -0.89 -3.81
N TYR A 25 -10.38 0.39 -3.62
CA TYR A 25 -11.05 1.26 -2.66
C TYR A 25 -12.23 2.04 -3.26
N GLY A 26 -12.41 2.00 -4.58
CA GLY A 26 -13.45 2.76 -5.28
C GLY A 26 -13.26 4.28 -5.16
N VAL A 27 -12.01 4.74 -5.08
CA VAL A 27 -11.65 6.14 -4.83
C VAL A 27 -10.99 6.79 -6.04
N ASP A 28 -11.15 8.11 -6.15
CA ASP A 28 -10.55 8.89 -7.22
C ASP A 28 -9.03 9.10 -7.02
N ARG A 29 -8.33 9.36 -8.14
CA ARG A 29 -6.91 9.71 -8.22
C ARG A 29 -6.50 10.80 -7.24
N THR A 30 -7.38 11.79 -7.06
CA THR A 30 -7.19 12.95 -6.20
C THR A 30 -7.22 12.54 -4.74
N THR A 31 -8.11 11.63 -4.36
CA THR A 31 -8.21 11.07 -3.00
C THR A 31 -6.94 10.33 -2.63
N ILE A 32 -6.39 9.50 -3.51
CA ILE A 32 -5.10 8.82 -3.28
C ILE A 32 -3.95 9.83 -3.09
N GLU A 33 -3.98 10.95 -3.83
CA GLU A 33 -2.97 12.00 -3.65
C GLU A 33 -3.13 12.74 -2.31
N ILE A 34 -4.37 12.97 -1.86
CA ILE A 34 -4.66 13.49 -0.52
C ILE A 34 -4.15 12.50 0.53
N TRP A 35 -4.34 11.20 0.36
CA TRP A 35 -3.80 10.17 1.26
C TRP A 35 -2.28 10.21 1.36
N ARG A 36 -1.60 10.39 0.23
CA ARG A 36 -0.15 10.61 0.24
C ARG A 36 0.25 11.89 1.00
N ARG A 37 -0.41 13.01 0.73
CA ARG A 37 -0.04 14.34 1.28
C ARG A 37 -0.42 14.52 2.76
N ARG A 38 -1.62 14.12 3.17
CA ARG A 38 -2.15 14.30 4.53
C ARG A 38 -1.84 13.13 5.45
N TYR A 39 -1.90 11.92 4.93
CA TYR A 39 -1.89 10.69 5.72
C TYR A 39 -0.61 9.87 5.56
N GLY A 40 0.32 10.33 4.71
CA GLY A 40 1.61 9.70 4.51
C GLY A 40 1.51 8.29 3.94
N LEU A 41 0.63 8.06 2.96
CA LEU A 41 0.48 6.76 2.30
C LEU A 41 1.85 6.27 1.76
N PRO A 42 2.33 5.07 2.15
CA PRO A 42 3.66 4.56 1.79
C PRO A 42 3.69 4.13 0.31
N ILE A 43 3.86 5.13 -0.57
CA ILE A 43 4.08 4.90 -1.99
C ILE A 43 5.58 4.78 -2.23
N ILE A 44 6.01 3.60 -2.68
CA ILE A 44 7.39 3.36 -3.11
C ILE A 44 7.52 3.85 -4.55
N GLU A 45 8.37 4.84 -4.75
CA GLU A 45 8.72 5.36 -6.07
C GLU A 45 9.94 4.60 -6.61
N ILE A 46 9.76 3.85 -7.71
CA ILE A 46 10.90 3.21 -8.42
C ILE A 46 11.54 4.22 -9.37
N SER A 47 10.70 5.02 -10.02
CA SER A 47 11.09 6.04 -10.99
C SER A 47 10.06 7.16 -11.00
N SER A 48 10.38 8.29 -11.63
CA SER A 48 9.49 9.46 -11.70
C SER A 48 8.05 9.11 -12.11
N HIS A 49 7.89 8.10 -12.96
CA HIS A 49 6.61 7.70 -13.55
C HIS A 49 6.05 6.38 -12.98
N SER A 50 6.84 5.62 -12.20
CA SER A 50 6.44 4.32 -11.67
C SER A 50 6.40 4.33 -10.15
N LYS A 51 5.17 4.28 -9.62
CA LYS A 51 4.83 4.30 -8.21
C LYS A 51 3.96 3.09 -7.89
N TYR A 52 4.28 2.39 -6.82
CA TYR A 52 3.52 1.24 -6.37
C TYR A 52 3.52 1.17 -4.84
N ILE A 53 2.56 0.42 -4.30
CA ILE A 53 2.44 0.15 -2.88
C ILE A 53 2.54 -1.37 -2.70
N ARG A 54 3.29 -1.81 -1.70
CA ARG A 54 3.28 -3.23 -1.31
C ARG A 54 2.06 -3.48 -0.43
N ARG A 55 1.41 -4.61 -0.63
CA ARG A 55 0.24 -5.00 0.19
C ARG A 55 0.51 -4.91 1.70
N ASP A 56 1.69 -5.35 2.15
CA ASP A 56 2.10 -5.29 3.55
C ASP A 56 2.11 -3.86 4.12
N GLU A 57 2.73 -2.93 3.40
CA GLU A 57 2.77 -1.50 3.74
C GLU A 57 1.37 -0.88 3.76
N LEU A 58 0.49 -1.30 2.84
CA LEU A 58 -0.90 -0.84 2.81
C LEU A 58 -1.66 -1.30 4.06
N ILE A 59 -1.52 -2.57 4.45
CA ILE A 59 -2.16 -3.13 5.65
C ILE A 59 -1.64 -2.42 6.90
N ALA A 60 -0.32 -2.23 7.01
CA ALA A 60 0.28 -1.51 8.13
C ALA A 60 -0.21 -0.04 8.19
N TRP A 61 -0.41 0.59 7.04
CA TRP A 61 -0.98 1.94 6.97
C TRP A 61 -2.46 1.95 7.42
N GLU A 62 -3.27 0.98 7.00
CA GLU A 62 -4.66 0.86 7.43
C GLU A 62 -4.78 0.63 8.95
N ASP A 63 -3.92 -0.22 9.51
CA ASP A 63 -3.86 -0.47 10.95
C ASP A 63 -3.55 0.82 11.74
N ARG A 64 -2.55 1.60 11.29
CA ARG A 64 -2.24 2.91 11.85
C ARG A 64 -3.38 3.92 11.73
N MET A 65 -4.20 3.83 10.68
CA MET A 65 -5.38 4.70 10.54
C MET A 65 -6.50 4.30 11.50
N LYS A 66 -6.68 3.00 11.74
CA LYS A 66 -7.66 2.50 12.72
C LYS A 66 -7.28 2.87 14.14
N ASP A 67 -6.00 2.76 14.50
CA ASP A 67 -5.47 3.14 15.82
C ASP A 67 -5.75 4.63 16.13
N LYS A 68 -5.52 5.52 15.15
CA LYS A 68 -5.83 6.96 15.29
C LYS A 68 -7.30 7.29 15.49
N PHE A 69 -8.21 6.37 15.16
CA PHE A 69 -9.65 6.53 15.34
C PHE A 69 -10.17 5.91 16.64
N GLN A 70 -9.33 5.22 17.42
CA GLN A 70 -9.72 4.58 18.70
C GLN A 70 -9.54 5.48 19.93
N VAL A 71 -9.17 6.75 19.77
CA VAL A 71 -9.08 7.72 20.88
C VAL A 71 -10.20 8.76 20.76
N GLU A 72 -11.44 8.31 21.00
CA GLU A 72 -12.54 9.16 21.48
C GLU A 72 -13.60 8.24 22.11
N VAL A 73 -13.43 7.94 23.40
CA VAL A 73 -14.49 7.55 24.35
C VAL A 73 -14.29 8.35 25.62
#